data_AF-A0A2N9NCU2-F1
#
_entry.id   AF-A0A2N9NCU2-F1
#
_cell.length_a   1.000
_cell.length_b   1.000
_cell.length_c   1.000
_cell.angle_alpha   90.00
_cell.angle_beta   90.00
_cell.angle_gamma   90.00
#
_symmetry.space_group_name_H-M   'P 1'
#
loop_
_entity.id
_entity.type
_entity.pdbx_description
1 polymer ?
#
loop_
_entity_poly.entity_id
_entity_poly.type
_entity_poly.pdbx_seq_one_letter_code
_entity_poly.pdbx_strand_id
1 'polypeptide(L)' 'MTTAKRVKDKKIQAKFSLARDNKEPRPKFSTRRHNRCQICGRPRAFIRKFGLCRLCFRGLALRGEIPGVSKSSW' A
#
# COMPACT_ATOMS: atom_id res chain seq x y z
N MET A 1 6.06 -42.70 12.51
CA MET A 1 6.26 -41.80 11.34
C MET A 1 7.69 -41.96 10.84
N THR A 2 7.88 -42.41 9.59
CA THR A 2 9.21 -42.61 9.02
C THR A 2 9.93 -41.27 8.82
N THR A 3 11.26 -41.26 8.95
CA THR A 3 12.12 -40.08 8.73
C THR A 3 11.87 -39.45 7.35
N ALA A 4 11.64 -40.29 6.34
CA ALA A 4 11.27 -39.87 4.99
C ALA A 4 9.93 -39.10 4.93
N LYS A 5 8.91 -39.48 5.71
CA LYS A 5 7.63 -38.74 5.77
C LYS A 5 7.82 -37.35 6.37
N ARG A 6 8.57 -37.22 7.47
CA ARG A 6 8.88 -35.91 8.10
C ARG A 6 9.63 -34.96 7.16
N VAL A 7 10.58 -35.47 6.37
CA VAL A 7 11.33 -34.66 5.38
C VAL A 7 10.39 -34.17 4.27
N LYS A 8 9.47 -35.02 3.82
CA LYS A 8 8.47 -34.68 2.80
C LYS A 8 7.50 -33.62 3.32
N ASP A 9 7.00 -33.77 4.55
CA ASP A 9 6.07 -32.85 5.19
C ASP A 9 6.72 -31.47 5.45
N LYS A 10 7.99 -31.45 5.89
CA LYS A 10 8.77 -30.19 6.02
C LYS A 10 8.95 -29.47 4.68
N LYS A 11 9.22 -30.21 3.59
CA LYS A 11 9.30 -29.63 2.23
C LYS A 11 7.97 -29.03 1.79
N ILE A 12 6.86 -29.70 2.09
CA ILE A 12 5.52 -29.22 1.77
C ILE A 12 5.23 -27.93 2.56
N GLN A 13 5.48 -27.90 3.87
CA GLN A 13 5.29 -26.71 4.70
C GLN A 13 6.13 -25.51 4.23
N ALA A 14 7.42 -25.72 3.89
CA ALA A 14 8.29 -24.66 3.38
C ALA A 14 7.82 -24.08 2.03
N LYS A 15 7.18 -24.91 1.18
CA LYS A 15 6.59 -24.46 -0.07
C LYS A 15 5.33 -23.61 0.16
N PHE A 16 4.52 -23.99 1.15
CA PHE A 16 3.34 -23.22 1.56
C PHE A 16 3.70 -21.88 2.20
N SER A 17 4.75 -21.82 3.04
CA SER A 17 5.23 -20.54 3.61
C SER A 17 5.75 -19.61 2.52
N LEU A 18 6.61 -20.11 1.60
CA LEU A 18 7.10 -19.31 0.46
C LEU A 18 5.96 -18.78 -0.44
N ALA A 19 4.91 -19.57 -0.67
CA ALA A 19 3.74 -19.11 -1.42
C ALA A 19 2.90 -18.06 -0.67
N ARG A 20 2.95 -18.06 0.67
CA ARG A 20 2.28 -17.08 1.52
C ARG A 20 3.06 -15.76 1.56
N ASP A 21 4.39 -15.83 1.52
CA ASP A 21 5.28 -14.67 1.55
C ASP A 21 5.36 -13.97 0.19
N ASN A 22 5.33 -14.73 -0.92
CA ASN A 22 5.22 -14.19 -2.29
C ASN A 22 3.83 -13.62 -2.63
N LYS A 23 2.92 -13.63 -1.66
CA LYS A 23 1.56 -13.11 -1.77
C LYS A 23 1.49 -11.61 -1.46
N GLU A 24 2.57 -10.85 -1.63
CA GLU A 24 2.43 -9.41 -1.81
C GLU A 24 1.44 -9.20 -2.97
N PRO A 25 0.30 -8.52 -2.76
CA PRO A 25 -0.80 -8.48 -3.72
C PRO A 25 -0.47 -7.46 -4.80
N ARG A 26 0.65 -7.66 -5.52
CA ARG A 26 0.93 -6.92 -6.73
C ARG A 26 -0.13 -7.39 -7.73
N PRO A 27 -1.01 -6.50 -8.18
CA PRO A 27 -2.07 -6.90 -9.09
C PRO A 27 -1.45 -7.49 -10.36
N LYS A 28 -2.07 -8.56 -10.89
CA LYS A 28 -1.66 -9.23 -12.14
C LYS A 28 -1.47 -8.24 -13.30
N PHE A 29 -2.23 -7.15 -13.31
CA PHE A 29 -2.16 -6.12 -14.34
C PHE A 29 -1.91 -4.75 -13.72
N SER A 30 -1.04 -3.96 -14.35
CA SER A 30 -0.70 -2.59 -13.93
C SER A 30 -1.92 -1.66 -13.86
N THR A 31 -2.89 -1.87 -14.76
CA THR A 31 -4.15 -1.09 -14.82
C THR A 31 -4.98 -1.15 -13.54
N ARG A 32 -4.84 -2.21 -12.73
CA ARG A 32 -5.61 -2.38 -11.48
C ARG A 32 -5.06 -1.54 -10.31
N ARG A 33 -3.94 -0.83 -10.49
CA ARG A 33 -3.40 0.06 -9.45
C ARG A 33 -4.21 1.34 -9.40
N HIS A 34 -4.77 1.63 -8.23
CA HIS A 34 -5.48 2.88 -7.98
C HIS A 34 -4.77 3.68 -6.90
N ASN A 35 -4.60 4.97 -7.17
CA ASN A 35 -4.03 5.89 -6.19
C ASN A 35 -5.04 6.14 -5.08
N ARG A 36 -4.63 5.86 -3.84
CA ARG A 36 -5.42 6.13 -2.63
C ARG A 36 -4.67 7.07 -1.74
N CYS A 37 -5.40 7.88 -0.98
CA CYS A 37 -4.81 8.71 0.06
C CYS A 37 -4.05 7.85 1.07
N GLN A 38 -2.82 8.24 1.42
CA GLN A 38 -2.00 7.50 2.39
C GLN A 38 -2.54 7.55 3.82
N ILE A 39 -3.33 8.58 4.17
CA ILE A 39 -3.86 8.77 5.54
C ILE A 39 -5.22 8.09 5.71
N CYS A 40 -6.15 8.33 4.78
CA CYS A 40 -7.55 7.89 4.92
C CYS A 40 -8.00 6.86 3.88
N GLY A 41 -7.14 6.45 2.94
CA GLY A 41 -7.49 5.45 1.93
C GLY A 41 -8.50 5.90 0.86
N ARG A 42 -8.88 7.18 0.85
CA ARG A 42 -9.91 7.71 -0.07
C ARG A 42 -9.47 7.54 -1.54
N PRO A 43 -10.33 6.97 -2.41
CA PRO A 43 -9.96 6.63 -3.79
C PRO A 43 -10.13 7.80 -4.80
N ARG A 44 -10.80 8.89 -4.41
CA ARG A 44 -11.12 10.02 -5.30
C ARG A 44 -10.47 11.31 -4.83
N ALA A 45 -10.30 12.25 -5.78
CA ALA A 45 -9.68 13.56 -5.54
C ALA A 45 -8.29 13.46 -4.92
N PHE A 46 -7.42 12.66 -5.56
CA PHE A 46 -6.05 12.38 -5.15
C PHE A 46 -5.07 13.32 -5.86
N ILE A 47 -4.23 14.01 -5.08
CA ILE A 47 -3.20 14.91 -5.60
C ILE A 47 -1.88 14.13 -5.66
N ARG A 48 -1.40 13.82 -6.87
CA ARG A 48 -0.24 12.92 -7.09
C ARG A 48 1.05 13.43 -6.45
N LYS A 49 1.29 14.75 -6.48
CA LYS A 49 2.48 15.39 -5.89
C LYS A 49 2.59 15.15 -4.38
N PHE A 50 1.46 15.13 -3.67
CA PHE A 50 1.43 15.01 -2.22
C PHE A 50 1.02 13.62 -1.72
N GLY A 51 0.46 12.76 -2.58
CA GLY A 51 0.01 11.42 -2.16
C GLY A 51 -1.26 11.43 -1.31
N LEU A 52 -2.03 12.53 -1.32
CA LEU A 52 -3.14 12.76 -0.40
C LEU A 52 -4.44 13.06 -1.13
N CYS A 53 -5.58 12.82 -0.45
CA CYS A 53 -6.85 13.33 -0.93
C CYS A 53 -7.01 14.82 -0.60
N ARG A 54 -7.92 15.52 -1.29
CA ARG A 54 -8.20 16.94 -1.08
C ARG A 54 -8.51 17.34 0.38
N LEU A 55 -9.15 16.46 1.16
CA LEU A 55 -9.55 16.76 2.54
C LEU A 55 -8.35 16.74 3.49
N CYS A 56 -7.57 15.65 3.44
CA CYS A 56 -6.35 15.52 4.22
C CYS A 56 -5.34 16.59 3.81
N PHE A 57 -5.20 16.86 2.51
CA PHE A 57 -4.35 17.93 2.00
C PHE A 57 -4.73 19.29 2.60
N ARG A 58 -6.03 19.66 2.57
CA ARG A 58 -6.50 20.93 3.15
C ARG A 58 -6.23 21.02 4.65
N GLY A 59 -6.52 19.94 5.40
CA GLY A 59 -6.32 19.92 6.85
C GLY A 59 -4.86 20.00 7.26
N LEU A 60 -3.95 19.43 6.47
CA LEU A 60 -2.50 19.49 6.71
C LEU A 60 -1.91 20.84 6.29
N ALA A 61 -2.36 21.38 5.16
CA ALA A 61 -1.95 22.70 4.70
C ALA A 61 -2.38 23.80 5.69
N LEU A 62 -3.58 23.70 6.27
CA LEU A 62 -4.04 24.63 7.30
C LEU A 62 -3.26 24.51 8.62
N ARG A 63 -2.74 23.32 8.94
CA ARG A 63 -1.87 23.10 10.10
C ARG A 63 -0.41 23.52 9.85
N GLY A 64 -0.05 23.85 8.60
CA GLY A 64 1.33 24.17 8.23
C GLY A 64 2.27 22.96 8.13
N GLU A 65 1.73 21.73 8.10
CA GLU A 65 2.54 20.50 8.03
C GLU A 65 3.06 20.22 6.61
N ILE A 66 2.51 20.88 5.59
CA ILE A 66 2.96 20.75 4.20
C ILE A 66 3.86 21.95 3.86
N PRO A 67 5.18 21.74 3.68
CA PRO A 67 6.10 22.84 3.37
C PRO A 67 5.82 23.40 1.98
N GLY A 68 5.96 24.73 1.84
CA GLY A 68 5.81 25.42 0.55
C GLY A 68 4.38 25.54 0.03
N VAL A 69 3.36 25.30 0.88
CA VAL A 69 1.95 25.52 0.55
C VAL A 69 1.43 26.71 1.36
N SER A 70 1.12 27.81 0.67
CA SER A 70 0.43 28.97 1.23
C SER A 70 -0.92 29.17 0.55
N LYS A 71 -1.82 29.95 1.19
CA LYS A 71 -3.04 30.41 0.51
C LYS A 71 -2.64 31.39 -0.58
N SER A 72 -3.13 31.17 -1.79
CA SER A 72 -3.01 32.13 -2.89
C SER A 72 -3.91 33.34 -2.63
N SER A 73 -3.39 34.54 -2.87
CA SER A 73 -4.10 35.82 -2.75
C SER A 73 -4.00 36.66 -4.02
N TRP A 74 -3.89 35.98 -5.17
CA TRP A 74 -4.03 36.62 -6.48
C TRP A 74 -5.49 36.94 -6.75
#